data_AF-A0A0M4GT34-F1
#
_entry.id   AF-A0A0M4GT34-F1
#
_cell.length_a   1.000
_cell.length_b   1.000
_cell.length_c   1.000
_cell.angle_alpha   90.00
_cell.angle_beta   90.00
_cell.angle_gamma   90.00
#
_symmetry.space_group_name_H-M   'P 1'
#
loop_
_entity.id
_entity.type
_entity.pdbx_description
1 polymer ?
#
loop_
_entity_poly.entity_id
_entity_poly.type
_entity_poly.pdbx_seq_one_letter_code
_entity_poly.pdbx_strand_id
1 'polypeptide(L)'
;MRVPERKSLIFYSAIGYIYKDRDPWTSNMVALGNTHSTFSFPDVDGFGEARIDTGPDAHYGTTVFTCEDHYLVLNVDEFSLTRGDVRANLINLTQSALPWLCQDQPIPGLGQTMEQVRPPWATTAPTEQVTP
;
A
#
# COMPACT_ATOMS: atom_id res chain seq x y z
N MET A 1 -38.87 -5.56 3.94
CA MET A 1 -37.99 -4.44 3.54
C MET A 1 -36.65 -5.06 3.18
N ARG A 2 -36.29 -5.15 1.89
CA ARG A 2 -34.97 -5.65 1.48
C ARG A 2 -33.98 -4.50 1.67
N VAL A 3 -33.08 -4.64 2.63
CA VAL A 3 -31.90 -3.78 2.72
C VAL A 3 -31.11 -4.00 1.42
N PRO A 4 -30.69 -2.97 0.67
CA PRO A 4 -29.86 -3.17 -0.50
C PRO A 4 -28.57 -3.84 -0.04
N GLU A 5 -28.17 -4.93 -0.70
CA GLU A 5 -26.84 -5.51 -0.52
C GLU A 5 -25.82 -4.38 -0.68
N ARG A 6 -25.15 -4.01 0.41
CA ARG A 6 -23.91 -3.23 0.29
C ARG A 6 -23.03 -4.08 -0.61
N LYS A 7 -22.63 -3.54 -1.76
CA LYS A 7 -21.50 -4.12 -2.51
C LYS A 7 -20.33 -4.12 -1.52
N SER A 8 -20.00 -5.28 -0.98
CA SER A 8 -18.83 -5.42 -0.11
C SER A 8 -17.61 -5.07 -0.96
N LEU A 9 -16.92 -4.00 -0.59
CA LEU A 9 -15.57 -3.75 -1.08
C LEU A 9 -14.74 -4.95 -0.63
N ILE A 10 -14.14 -5.69 -1.55
CA ILE A 10 -13.33 -6.87 -1.21
C ILE A 10 -11.86 -6.51 -1.15
N PHE A 11 -11.45 -5.64 -2.08
CA PHE A 11 -10.08 -5.23 -2.25
C PHE A 11 -10.02 -3.74 -2.53
N TYR A 12 -9.12 -3.06 -1.83
CA TYR A 12 -8.81 -1.66 -2.02
C TYR A 12 -7.30 -1.51 -2.20
N SER A 13 -6.91 -0.70 -3.18
CA SER A 13 -5.52 -0.34 -3.38
C SER A 13 -5.40 1.16 -3.59
N ALA A 14 -4.40 1.78 -2.97
CA ALA A 14 -4.04 3.17 -3.21
C ALA A 14 -2.53 3.30 -3.37
N ILE A 15 -2.12 4.14 -4.32
CA ILE A 15 -0.72 4.50 -4.56
C ILE A 15 -0.64 6.01 -4.43
N GLY A 16 0.46 6.52 -3.90
CA GLY A 16 0.66 7.96 -3.85
C GLY A 16 1.99 8.35 -3.24
N TYR A 17 2.04 9.60 -2.81
CA TYR A 17 3.21 10.24 -2.22
C TYR A 17 2.90 10.63 -0.77
N ILE A 18 3.81 10.33 0.12
CA ILE A 18 3.81 10.78 1.51
C ILE A 18 4.03 12.29 1.50
N TYR A 19 3.08 13.03 2.07
CA TYR A 19 3.16 14.48 2.13
C TYR A 19 2.62 14.98 3.46
N LYS A 20 3.46 15.72 4.20
CA LYS A 20 3.16 16.26 5.53
C LYS A 20 2.59 15.19 6.48
N ASP A 21 1.34 15.37 6.91
CA ASP A 21 0.58 14.58 7.86
C ASP A 21 -0.32 13.52 7.20
N ARG A 22 -0.26 13.36 5.87
CA ARG A 22 -0.99 12.30 5.18
C ARG A 22 -0.26 10.97 5.32
N ASP A 23 -0.49 10.32 6.45
CA ASP A 23 -0.08 8.93 6.67
C ASP A 23 -1.06 7.98 5.92
N PRO A 24 -0.56 7.03 5.10
CA PRO A 24 -1.38 6.03 4.40
C PRO A 24 -2.35 5.25 5.31
N TRP A 25 -2.03 5.11 6.60
CA TRP A 25 -2.88 4.46 7.60
C TRP A 25 -4.08 5.31 8.07
N THR A 26 -4.15 6.60 7.71
CA THR A 26 -5.25 7.49 8.11
C THR A 26 -6.46 7.41 7.19
N SER A 27 -6.38 6.64 6.09
CA SER A 27 -7.51 6.42 5.18
C SER A 27 -8.66 5.69 5.88
N ASN A 28 -9.90 6.12 5.66
CA ASN A 28 -11.08 5.39 6.12
C ASN A 28 -11.34 4.08 5.36
N MET A 29 -10.53 3.79 4.34
CA MET A 29 -10.62 2.60 3.49
C MET A 29 -9.61 1.52 3.89
N VAL A 30 -8.79 1.75 4.92
CA VAL A 30 -7.88 0.74 5.47
C VAL A 30 -8.50 0.06 6.68
N ALA A 31 -8.36 -1.26 6.73
CA ALA A 31 -8.78 -2.07 7.87
C ALA A 31 -7.58 -2.34 8.79
N LEU A 32 -7.75 -2.07 10.08
CA LEU A 32 -6.70 -2.23 11.09
C LEU A 32 -6.82 -3.60 11.75
N GLY A 33 -6.12 -4.59 11.19
CA GLY A 33 -6.07 -5.94 11.74
C GLY A 33 -5.50 -5.99 13.17
N ASN A 34 -5.88 -7.04 13.91
CA ASN A 34 -5.50 -7.24 15.32
C ASN A 34 -4.03 -7.63 15.55
N THR A 35 -3.27 -7.95 14.49
CA THR A 35 -1.81 -8.15 14.56
C THR A 35 -1.07 -7.12 13.75
N HIS A 36 0.14 -6.78 14.20
CA HIS A 36 1.06 -5.89 13.48
C HIS A 36 2.39 -6.58 13.27
N SER A 37 2.95 -6.40 12.08
CA SER A 37 4.25 -6.94 11.71
C SER A 37 4.85 -6.17 10.55
N THR A 38 6.13 -6.40 10.27
CA THR A 38 6.86 -5.71 9.21
C THR A 38 7.39 -6.69 8.17
N PHE A 39 7.76 -6.18 7.00
CA PHE A 39 8.42 -6.93 5.94
C PHE A 39 9.30 -6.02 5.07
N SER A 40 10.25 -6.59 4.36
CA SER A 40 11.16 -5.89 3.45
C SER A 40 11.52 -6.77 2.25
N PHE A 41 12.11 -6.16 1.22
CA PHE A 41 12.60 -6.86 0.04
C PHE A 41 14.11 -6.62 -0.13
N PRO A 42 14.92 -7.63 -0.49
CA PRO A 42 16.39 -7.53 -0.49
C PRO A 42 16.98 -6.42 -1.38
N ASP A 43 16.32 -6.09 -2.49
CA ASP A 43 16.84 -5.20 -3.54
C ASP A 43 16.10 -3.85 -3.63
N VAL A 44 15.32 -3.51 -2.60
CA VAL A 44 14.55 -2.27 -2.54
C VAL A 44 14.76 -1.60 -1.19
N ASP A 45 15.19 -0.35 -1.21
CA ASP A 45 15.22 0.50 -0.02
C ASP A 45 13.79 0.96 0.30
N GLY A 46 13.12 0.21 1.16
CA GLY A 46 11.75 0.45 1.53
C GLY A 46 11.33 -0.41 2.72
N PHE A 47 10.19 -0.05 3.30
CA PHE A 47 9.67 -0.63 4.51
C PHE A 47 8.20 -0.99 4.37
N GLY A 48 7.89 -2.24 4.70
CA GLY A 48 6.54 -2.77 4.70
C GLY A 48 6.01 -2.93 6.12
N GLU A 49 4.76 -2.54 6.32
CA GLU A 49 3.97 -2.79 7.51
C GLU A 49 2.70 -3.56 7.15
N ALA A 50 2.33 -4.53 7.97
CA ALA A 50 1.15 -5.35 7.80
C ALA A 50 0.32 -5.32 9.09
N ARG A 51 -0.95 -4.93 8.97
CA ARG A 51 -1.97 -4.98 10.02
C ARG A 51 -3.07 -5.94 9.60
N ILE A 52 -2.97 -7.19 10.04
CA ILE A 52 -3.75 -8.33 9.54
C ILE A 52 -4.51 -8.97 10.69
N ASP A 53 -5.79 -9.28 10.51
CA ASP A 53 -6.52 -10.07 11.49
C ASP A 53 -6.02 -11.52 11.51
N THR A 54 -5.95 -12.08 12.70
CA THR A 54 -5.64 -13.50 12.93
C THR A 54 -6.63 -14.11 13.91
N GLY A 55 -6.74 -15.44 13.85
CA GLY A 55 -7.65 -16.23 14.68
C GLY A 55 -8.90 -16.71 13.93
N PRO A 56 -9.83 -17.36 14.64
CA PRO A 56 -11.04 -17.95 14.05
C PRO A 56 -11.96 -16.93 13.38
N ASP A 57 -11.95 -15.68 13.86
CA ASP A 57 -12.79 -14.57 13.38
C ASP A 57 -11.97 -13.56 12.55
N ALA A 58 -10.98 -14.04 11.79
CA ALA A 58 -10.18 -13.15 10.95
C ALA A 58 -10.97 -12.73 9.70
N HIS A 59 -11.15 -11.41 9.50
CA HIS A 59 -12.01 -10.89 8.44
C HIS A 59 -11.29 -10.00 7.44
N TYR A 60 -10.29 -9.24 7.88
CA TYR A 60 -9.68 -8.20 7.04
C TYR A 60 -8.21 -7.97 7.35
N GLY A 61 -7.53 -7.25 6.46
CA GLY A 61 -6.13 -6.91 6.65
C GLY A 61 -5.59 -5.96 5.60
N THR A 62 -4.71 -5.08 6.06
CA THR A 62 -4.02 -4.09 5.23
C THR A 62 -2.52 -4.27 5.29
N THR A 63 -1.85 -4.10 4.16
CA THR A 63 -0.41 -3.84 4.08
C THR A 63 -0.16 -2.45 3.51
N VAL A 64 0.83 -1.77 4.07
CA VAL A 64 1.38 -0.53 3.53
C VAL A 64 2.85 -0.76 3.26
N PHE A 65 3.32 -0.40 2.07
CA PHE A 65 4.74 -0.39 1.73
C PHE A 65 5.16 1.02 1.34
N THR A 66 6.29 1.48 1.85
CA THR A 66 6.85 2.79 1.58
C THR A 66 8.27 2.66 1.07
N CYS A 67 8.64 3.47 0.09
CA CYS A 67 10.01 3.61 -0.43
C CYS A 67 10.20 5.05 -0.85
N GLU A 68 11.29 5.68 -0.41
CA GLU A 68 11.45 7.15 -0.50
C GLU A 68 10.23 7.88 0.08
N ASP A 69 9.49 8.61 -0.76
CA ASP A 69 8.20 9.20 -0.43
C ASP A 69 7.02 8.54 -1.16
N HIS A 70 7.21 7.44 -1.88
CA HIS A 70 6.14 6.66 -2.47
C HIS A 70 5.51 5.73 -1.45
N TYR A 71 4.21 5.48 -1.60
CA TYR A 71 3.53 4.44 -0.86
C TYR A 71 2.59 3.60 -1.72
N LEU A 72 2.38 2.36 -1.30
CA LEU A 72 1.34 1.47 -1.75
C LEU A 72 0.56 0.93 -0.56
N VAL A 73 -0.75 1.15 -0.55
CA VAL A 73 -1.71 0.56 0.38
C VAL A 73 -2.45 -0.55 -0.34
N LEU A 74 -2.51 -1.73 0.25
CA LEU A 74 -3.34 -2.85 -0.20
C LEU A 74 -4.18 -3.34 0.98
N ASN A 75 -5.49 -3.37 0.82
CA ASN A 75 -6.43 -3.82 1.85
C ASN A 75 -7.37 -4.90 1.29
N VAL A 76 -7.67 -5.89 2.11
CA VAL A 76 -8.73 -6.87 1.89
C VAL A 76 -9.71 -6.77 3.06
N ASP A 77 -10.97 -6.48 2.77
CA ASP A 77 -12.02 -6.28 3.78
C ASP A 77 -12.84 -7.54 4.08
N GLU A 78 -12.72 -8.59 3.26
CA GLU A 78 -13.48 -9.83 3.42
C GLU A 78 -12.66 -11.06 3.01
N PHE A 79 -11.96 -11.64 3.98
CA PHE A 79 -11.10 -12.81 3.79
C PHE A 79 -11.85 -14.01 3.24
N SER A 80 -13.12 -14.20 3.61
CA SER A 80 -13.94 -15.34 3.17
C SER A 80 -14.16 -15.37 1.65
N LEU A 81 -13.98 -14.24 0.97
CA LEU A 81 -14.10 -14.11 -0.48
C LEU A 81 -12.74 -14.15 -1.20
N THR A 82 -11.66 -14.36 -0.46
CA THR A 82 -10.30 -14.50 -0.99
C THR A 82 -9.78 -15.93 -0.81
N ARG A 83 -8.78 -16.31 -1.61
CA ARG A 83 -8.17 -17.65 -1.55
C ARG A 83 -6.73 -17.57 -1.08
N GLY A 84 -6.33 -18.55 -0.26
CA GLY A 84 -4.96 -18.69 0.22
C GLY A 84 -4.65 -17.78 1.41
N ASP A 85 -3.36 -17.64 1.70
CA ASP A 85 -2.88 -16.79 2.79
C ASP A 85 -2.94 -15.31 2.35
N VAL A 86 -3.85 -14.54 2.95
CA VAL A 86 -4.07 -13.14 2.59
C VAL A 86 -2.83 -12.29 2.82
N ARG A 87 -2.09 -12.52 3.90
CA ARG A 87 -0.86 -11.79 4.18
C ARG A 87 0.17 -12.06 3.08
N ALA A 88 0.40 -13.34 2.75
CA ALA A 88 1.34 -13.71 1.70
C ALA A 88 0.92 -13.12 0.34
N ASN A 89 -0.37 -13.15 0.03
CA ASN A 89 -0.90 -12.55 -1.20
C ASN A 89 -0.65 -11.04 -1.28
N LEU A 90 -0.90 -10.29 -0.20
CA LEU A 90 -0.67 -8.84 -0.18
C LEU A 90 0.82 -8.49 -0.29
N ILE A 91 1.70 -9.26 0.37
CA ILE A 91 3.16 -9.10 0.23
C ILE A 91 3.60 -9.40 -1.21
N ASN A 92 3.09 -10.47 -1.83
CA ASN A 92 3.43 -10.81 -3.22
C ASN A 92 2.92 -9.78 -4.23
N LEU A 93 1.74 -9.20 -4.00
CA LEU A 93 1.23 -8.07 -4.79
C LEU A 93 2.11 -6.82 -4.64
N THR A 94 2.59 -6.56 -3.43
CA THR A 94 3.56 -5.48 -3.17
C THR A 94 4.86 -5.74 -3.95
N GLN A 95 5.39 -6.96 -3.90
CA GLN A 95 6.59 -7.34 -4.66
C GLN A 95 6.43 -7.08 -6.16
N SER A 96 5.25 -7.37 -6.70
CA SER A 96 4.93 -7.13 -8.12
C SER A 96 4.84 -5.65 -8.48
N ALA A 97 4.63 -4.78 -7.49
CA ALA A 97 4.57 -3.34 -7.67
C ALA A 97 5.93 -2.65 -7.61
N LEU A 98 6.93 -3.26 -6.96
CA LEU A 98 8.23 -2.66 -6.69
C LEU A 98 8.93 -2.04 -7.90
N PRO A 99 8.94 -2.67 -9.10
CA PRO A 99 9.66 -2.09 -10.24
C PRO A 99 9.19 -0.67 -10.59
N TRP A 100 7.88 -0.46 -10.62
CA TRP A 100 7.31 0.85 -10.98
C TRP A 100 7.06 1.76 -9.79
N LEU A 101 6.95 1.20 -8.58
CA LEU A 101 6.77 1.98 -7.35
C LEU A 101 8.09 2.56 -6.84
N CYS A 102 9.19 1.80 -6.89
CA CYS A 102 10.44 2.13 -6.21
C CYS A 102 11.70 2.09 -7.09
N GLN A 103 11.60 1.66 -8.36
CA GLN A 103 12.77 1.43 -9.23
C GLN A 103 12.62 2.11 -10.60
N ASP A 104 11.89 3.23 -10.63
CA ASP A 104 11.72 4.10 -11.80
C ASP A 104 11.22 3.40 -13.08
N GLN A 105 10.57 2.23 -12.96
CA GLN A 105 9.92 1.62 -14.12
C GLN A 105 8.58 2.31 -14.43
N PRO A 106 8.15 2.31 -15.70
CA PRO A 106 6.83 2.82 -16.07
C PRO A 106 5.71 2.08 -15.35
N ILE A 107 4.73 2.84 -14.86
CA ILE A 107 3.51 2.30 -14.23
C ILE A 107 2.72 1.51 -15.30
N PRO A 108 2.37 0.24 -15.02
CA PRO A 108 1.59 -0.58 -15.95
C PRO A 108 0.30 0.11 -16.40
N GLY A 109 0.07 0.16 -17.72
CA GLY A 109 -1.11 0.80 -18.31
C GLY A 109 -1.02 2.32 -18.49
N LEU A 110 -0.11 3.00 -17.78
CA LEU A 110 0.13 4.44 -17.92
C LEU A 110 1.35 4.76 -18.78
N GLY A 111 2.39 3.92 -18.72
CA GLY A 111 3.62 4.10 -19.52
C GLY A 111 4.51 5.25 -19.06
N GLN A 112 4.21 5.87 -17.92
CA GLN A 112 5.00 6.91 -17.27
C GLN A 112 5.45 6.44 -15.89
N THR A 113 6.58 6.95 -15.40
CA THR A 113 7.08 6.66 -14.04
C THR A 113 6.31 7.46 -12.99
N MET A 114 6.44 7.09 -11.71
CA MET A 114 5.96 7.90 -10.58
C MET A 114 6.44 9.35 -10.71
N GLU A 115 7.73 9.59 -10.95
CA GLU A 115 8.26 10.94 -11.06
C GLU A 115 7.66 11.77 -12.20
N GLN A 116 7.37 11.14 -13.35
CA GLN A 116 6.78 11.84 -14.49
C GLN A 116 5.33 12.28 -14.24
N VAL A 117 4.61 11.60 -13.34
CA VAL A 117 3.21 11.90 -13.01
C VAL A 117 3.06 12.52 -11.62
N ARG A 118 4.18 12.83 -10.97
CA ARG A 118 4.22 13.45 -9.65
C ARG A 118 3.43 14.75 -9.65
N PRO A 119 2.42 14.88 -8.79
CA PRO A 119 1.63 16.10 -8.74
C PRO A 119 2.44 17.24 -8.08
N PRO A 120 2.19 18.52 -8.44
CA PRO A 120 2.97 19.65 -7.93
C PRO A 120 2.97 19.83 -6.41
N TRP A 121 1.95 19.30 -5.72
CA TRP A 121 1.89 19.36 -4.25
C TRP A 121 2.78 18.32 -3.58
N ALA A 122 3.19 17.27 -4.30
CA ALA A 122 4.02 16.18 -3.79
C ALA A 122 5.51 16.40 -4.08
N THR A 123 5.93 17.62 -4.44
CA THR A 123 7.35 17.89 -4.65
C THR A 123 8.09 17.84 -3.31
N THR A 124 9.05 16.93 -3.18
CA THR A 124 10.03 16.94 -2.10
C THR A 124 10.76 18.28 -2.12
N ALA A 125 10.83 18.97 -0.99
CA ALA A 125 11.75 20.10 -0.86
C ALA A 125 13.16 19.60 -1.20
N PRO A 126 14.01 20.39 -1.89
CA PRO A 126 15.35 19.94 -2.24
C PRO A 126 16.06 19.46 -0.97
N THR A 127 16.56 18.23 -0.99
CA THR A 127 17.47 17.72 0.03
C THR A 127 18.55 18.78 0.21
N GLU A 128 18.71 19.31 1.43
CA GLU A 128 19.77 20.26 1.72
C GLU A 128 21.07 19.69 1.15
N GLN A 129 21.68 20.44 0.22
CA GLN A 129 22.98 20.11 -0.32
C GLN A 129 23.93 20.02 0.88
N VAL A 130 24.37 18.80 1.21
CA VAL A 130 25.50 18.59 2.11
C VAL A 130 26.67 19.32 1.46
N THR A 131 26.98 20.49 2.00
CA THR A 131 28.10 21.31 1.53
C THR A 131 29.38 20.71 2.15
N PRO A 132 30.45 20.53 1.37
CA PRO A 132 31.70 19.90 1.83
C PRO A 132 32.43 20.69 2.93
#